data_AF-A0A9P6XTD9-F1
#
_entry.id   AF-A0A9P6XTD9-F1
#
_cell.length_a   1.000
_cell.length_b   1.000
_cell.length_c   1.000
_cell.angle_alpha   90.00
_cell.angle_beta   90.00
_cell.angle_gamma   90.00
#
_symmetry.space_group_name_H-M   'P 1'
#
loop_
_entity.id
_entity.type
_entity.pdbx_description
1 polymer ?
#
loop_
_entity_poly.entity_id
_entity_poly.type
_entity_poly.pdbx_seq_one_letter_code
_entity_poly.pdbx_strand_id
1 'polypeptide(L)'
;MRDRILSGLIPPGSALRQELFAEELGVSRLPVREAIRQLSAEGLIDMIPHRGAYVSMLSRTEVQEFFDIRMRLEPWLFRLAVHQHDDSDLDRAEQVVTQMDSAAPEQWGRLNWQLHELLSSMRPSASRPTTSTRN
;
A
#
# COMPACT_ATOMS: atom_id res chain seq x y z
N MET A 1 3.84 -12.98 0.16
CA MET A 1 3.95 -12.58 1.59
C MET A 1 3.32 -11.22 1.84
N ARG A 2 3.73 -10.16 1.11
CA ARG A 2 3.14 -8.81 1.18
C ARG A 2 1.61 -8.79 1.21
N ASP A 3 0.96 -9.42 0.22
CA ASP A 3 -0.51 -9.39 0.13
C ASP A 3 -1.19 -10.06 1.32
N ARG A 4 -0.57 -11.08 1.93
CA ARG A 4 -1.09 -11.75 3.13
C ARG A 4 -1.03 -10.84 4.36
N ILE A 5 -0.02 -9.97 4.45
CA ILE A 5 0.07 -8.95 5.50
C ILE A 5 -0.97 -7.85 5.26
N LEU A 6 -1.03 -7.30 4.04
CA LEU A 6 -1.93 -6.19 3.70
C LEU A 6 -3.42 -6.57 3.76
N SER A 7 -3.76 -7.84 3.48
CA SER A 7 -5.12 -8.36 3.63
C SER A 7 -5.48 -8.74 5.07
N GLY A 8 -4.52 -8.72 6.01
CA GLY A 8 -4.73 -9.17 7.39
C GLY A 8 -4.74 -10.70 7.57
N LEU A 9 -4.52 -11.48 6.50
CA LEU A 9 -4.37 -12.94 6.62
C LEU A 9 -3.20 -13.33 7.54
N ILE A 10 -2.14 -12.52 7.57
CA ILE A 10 -1.13 -12.52 8.63
C ILE A 10 -1.40 -11.29 9.51
N PRO A 11 -1.97 -11.46 10.70
CA PRO A 11 -2.37 -10.35 11.54
C PRO A 11 -1.19 -9.46 11.96
N PRO A 12 -1.40 -8.15 12.18
CA PRO A 12 -0.44 -7.29 12.83
C PRO A 12 0.07 -7.90 14.16
N GLY A 13 1.37 -7.77 14.41
CA GLY A 13 2.02 -8.34 15.60
C GLY A 13 2.37 -9.83 15.49
N SER A 14 2.03 -10.50 14.39
CA SER A 14 2.40 -11.91 14.18
C SER A 14 3.90 -12.09 14.02
N ALA A 15 4.47 -13.09 14.72
CA ALA A 15 5.87 -13.49 14.54
C ALA A 15 6.08 -14.18 13.20
N LEU A 16 7.12 -13.79 12.47
CA LEU A 16 7.46 -14.33 11.16
C LEU A 16 8.66 -15.28 11.28
N ARG A 17 8.39 -16.58 11.26
CA ARG A 17 9.40 -17.64 11.34
C ARG A 17 9.87 -18.03 9.95
N GLN A 18 11.12 -17.71 9.62
CA GLN A 18 11.70 -17.95 8.29
C GLN A 18 11.63 -19.42 7.89
N GLU A 19 11.87 -20.33 8.84
CA GLU A 19 11.84 -21.78 8.61
C GLU A 19 10.46 -22.25 8.15
N LEU A 20 9.40 -21.81 8.84
CA LEU A 20 8.03 -22.21 8.51
C LEU A 20 7.61 -21.70 7.13
N PHE A 21 7.96 -20.46 6.78
CA PHE A 21 7.66 -19.91 5.46
C PHE A 21 8.48 -20.57 4.35
N ALA A 22 9.73 -20.95 4.62
CA ALA A 22 10.56 -21.67 3.67
C ALA A 22 9.98 -23.06 3.35
N GLU A 23 9.55 -23.78 4.40
CA GLU A 23 8.86 -25.06 4.29
C GLU A 23 7.52 -24.95 3.55
N GLU A 24 6.66 -24.00 3.93
CA GLU A 24 5.35 -23.77 3.31
C GLU A 24 5.46 -23.47 1.81
N LEU A 25 6.45 -22.67 1.41
CA LEU A 25 6.64 -22.23 0.04
C LEU A 25 7.53 -23.17 -0.79
N GLY A 26 8.11 -24.20 -0.18
CA GLY A 26 9.03 -25.13 -0.86
C GLY A 26 10.32 -24.46 -1.36
N VAL A 27 10.78 -23.40 -0.68
CA VAL A 27 11.97 -22.63 -1.06
C VAL A 27 13.04 -22.68 0.03
N SER A 28 14.26 -22.24 -0.29
CA SER A 28 15.31 -22.11 0.73
C SER A 28 15.05 -20.90 1.64
N ARG A 29 15.76 -20.84 2.77
CA ARG A 29 15.64 -19.73 3.74
C ARG A 29 16.12 -18.38 3.19
N LEU A 30 16.99 -18.38 2.17
CA LEU A 30 17.59 -17.17 1.62
C LEU A 30 16.55 -16.22 0.97
N PRO A 31 15.68 -16.69 0.03
CA PRO A 31 14.58 -15.90 -0.50
C PRO A 31 13.63 -15.33 0.57
N VAL A 32 13.28 -16.14 1.57
CA VAL A 32 12.39 -15.71 2.66
C VAL A 32 13.02 -14.59 3.47
N ARG A 33 14.32 -14.71 3.77
CA ARG A 33 15.06 -13.67 4.48
C ARG A 33 15.11 -12.37 3.70
N GLU A 34 15.35 -12.41 2.39
CA GLU A 34 15.36 -11.19 1.57
C GLU A 34 13.98 -10.56 1.44
N ALA A 35 12.92 -11.37 1.34
CA ALA A 35 11.55 -10.87 1.36
C ALA A 35 11.23 -10.15 2.69
N ILE A 36 11.62 -10.74 3.83
CA ILE A 36 11.45 -10.12 5.14
C ILE A 36 12.24 -8.80 5.24
N ARG A 37 13.48 -8.77 4.74
CA ARG A 37 14.32 -7.56 4.74
C ARG A 37 13.69 -6.44 3.91
N GLN A 38 13.17 -6.78 2.72
CA GLN A 38 12.49 -5.81 1.86
C GLN A 38 11.21 -5.27 2.51
N LEU A 39 10.37 -6.16 3.05
CA LEU A 39 9.14 -5.77 3.75
C LEU A 39 9.43 -4.94 5.02
N SER A 40 10.55 -5.18 5.69
CA SER A 40 10.99 -4.35 6.82
C SER A 40 11.40 -2.94 6.37
N ALA A 41 12.11 -2.82 5.24
CA ALA A 41 12.42 -1.52 4.65
C ALA A 41 11.17 -0.74 4.19
N GLU A 42 10.09 -1.44 3.89
CA GLU A 42 8.77 -0.87 3.56
C GLU A 42 7.92 -0.54 4.80
N GLY A 43 8.40 -0.85 6.02
CA GLY A 43 7.67 -0.62 7.27
C GLY A 43 6.53 -1.60 7.55
N LEU A 44 6.48 -2.74 6.84
CA LEU A 44 5.49 -3.80 7.04
C LEU A 44 5.95 -4.85 8.07
N ILE A 45 7.24 -4.87 8.39
CA ILE A 45 7.85 -5.78 9.37
C ILE A 45 8.80 -5.03 10.30
N ASP A 46 8.64 -5.25 11.60
CA ASP A 46 9.56 -4.81 12.63
C ASP A 46 10.59 -5.90 12.94
N MET A 47 11.87 -5.55 12.86
CA MET A 47 12.97 -6.40 13.28
C MET A 47 13.33 -6.08 14.73
N ILE A 48 12.86 -6.91 15.66
CA ILE A 48 13.09 -6.69 17.09
C ILE A 48 14.37 -7.44 17.52
N PRO A 49 15.37 -6.74 18.10
CA PRO A 49 16.59 -7.38 18.61
C PRO A 49 16.26 -8.56 19.53
N HIS A 50 16.92 -9.70 19.28
CA HIS A 50 16.75 -10.96 20.01
C HIS A 50 15.35 -11.61 19.96
N ARG A 51 14.34 -10.97 19.33
CA ARG A 51 12.97 -11.53 19.20
C ARG A 51 12.59 -11.90 17.77
N GLY A 52 13.30 -11.39 16.76
CA GLY A 52 13.08 -11.74 15.36
C GLY A 52 12.17 -10.75 14.62
N ALA A 53 11.56 -11.22 13.53
CA ALA A 53 10.70 -10.43 12.65
C ALA A 53 9.23 -10.53 13.07
N TYR A 54 8.52 -9.40 13.12
CA TYR A 54 7.10 -9.32 13.41
C TYR A 54 6.38 -8.46 12.39
N VAL A 55 5.14 -8.78 12.04
CA VAL A 55 4.31 -7.86 11.24
C VAL A 55 4.11 -6.58 12.04
N SER A 56 4.43 -5.43 11.44
CA SER A 56 4.34 -4.14 12.12
C SER A 56 2.91 -3.85 12.58
N MET A 57 2.79 -3.23 13.75
CA MET A 57 1.52 -2.77 14.30
C MET A 57 1.53 -1.26 14.36
N LEU A 58 0.55 -0.62 13.71
CA LEU A 58 0.31 0.81 13.90
C LEU A 58 -0.38 1.01 15.24
N SER A 59 0.21 1.85 16.08
CA SER A 59 -0.44 2.40 17.25
C SER A 59 -1.60 3.31 16.82
N ARG A 60 -2.57 3.49 17.72
CA ARG A 60 -3.69 4.43 17.48
C ARG A 60 -3.20 5.85 17.16
N THR A 61 -2.09 6.27 17.77
CA THR A 61 -1.48 7.58 17.52
C THR A 61 -0.91 7.67 16.12
N GLU A 62 -0.15 6.66 15.67
CA GLU A 62 0.39 6.64 14.30
C GLU A 62 -0.72 6.59 13.25
N VAL A 63 -1.80 5.85 13.50
CA VAL A 63 -2.98 5.86 12.63
C VAL A 63 -3.57 7.27 12.54
N GLN A 64 -3.73 7.96 13.66
CA GLN A 64 -4.25 9.33 13.69
C GLN A 64 -3.33 10.30 12.92
N GLU A 65 -2.02 10.25 13.17
CA GLU A 65 -1.04 11.10 12.48
C GLU A 65 -1.05 10.86 10.97
N PHE A 66 -1.18 9.60 10.55
CA PHE A 66 -1.30 9.25 9.13
C PHE A 66 -2.55 9.85 8.49
N PHE A 67 -3.71 9.74 9.16
CA PHE A 67 -4.94 10.38 8.67
C PHE A 67 -4.84 11.92 8.66
N ASP A 68 -4.18 12.52 9.64
CA ASP A 68 -3.95 13.97 9.68
C ASP A 68 -3.11 14.47 8.50
N ILE A 69 -2.09 13.70 8.09
CA ILE A 69 -1.30 13.98 6.89
C ILE A 69 -2.18 13.87 5.65
N ARG A 70 -2.94 12.78 5.51
CA ARG A 70 -3.82 12.54 4.35
C ARG A 70 -4.89 13.64 4.21
N MET A 71 -5.56 14.01 5.30
CA MET A 71 -6.58 15.07 5.29
C MET A 71 -6.04 16.43 4.84
N ARG A 72 -4.75 16.69 5.03
CA ARG A 72 -4.10 17.93 4.56
C ARG A 72 -3.69 17.85 3.09
N LEU A 73 -3.14 16.70 2.66
CA LEU A 73 -2.55 16.53 1.33
C LEU A 73 -3.56 16.14 0.25
N GLU A 74 -4.45 15.19 0.53
CA GLU A 74 -5.35 14.63 -0.48
C GLU A 74 -6.31 15.66 -1.08
N PRO A 75 -6.94 16.58 -0.32
CA PRO A 75 -7.78 17.60 -0.95
C PRO A 75 -7.01 18.51 -1.90
N TRP A 76 -5.73 18.77 -1.63
CA TRP A 76 -4.88 19.54 -2.53
C TRP A 76 -4.52 18.75 -3.79
N LEU A 77 -4.15 17.47 -3.66
CA LEU A 77 -3.89 16.59 -4.79
C LEU A 77 -5.13 16.45 -5.68
N PHE A 78 -6.30 16.23 -5.08
CA PHE A 78 -7.56 16.10 -5.80
C PHE A 78 -7.90 17.37 -6.57
N ARG A 79 -7.74 18.55 -5.98
CA ARG A 79 -7.96 19.83 -6.70
C ARG A 79 -7.07 20.00 -7.93
N LEU A 80 -5.85 19.46 -7.90
CA LEU A 80 -4.94 19.53 -9.04
C LEU A 80 -5.24 18.46 -10.11
N ALA A 81 -5.74 17.30 -9.69
CA ALA A 81 -6.08 16.18 -10.57
C ALA A 81 -7.45 16.34 -11.22
N VAL A 82 -8.44 16.93 -10.53
CA VAL A 82 -9.86 16.92 -10.93
C VAL A 82 -10.12 17.48 -12.33
N HIS A 83 -9.34 18.48 -12.76
CA HIS A 83 -9.47 19.09 -14.08
C HIS A 83 -8.98 18.20 -15.23
N GLN A 84 -8.31 17.09 -14.92
CA GLN A 84 -7.75 16.15 -15.89
C GLN A 84 -8.58 14.85 -15.98
N HIS A 85 -9.56 14.68 -15.10
CA HIS A 85 -10.47 13.53 -15.11
C HIS A 85 -11.55 13.74 -16.15
N ASP A 86 -11.86 12.67 -16.86
CA ASP A 86 -12.99 12.59 -17.78
C ASP A 86 -14.10 11.71 -17.20
N ASP A 87 -15.24 11.61 -17.91
CA ASP A 87 -16.39 10.81 -17.46
C ASP A 87 -16.01 9.35 -17.22
N SER A 88 -15.04 8.80 -17.96
CA SER A 88 -14.61 7.41 -17.78
C SER A 88 -13.83 7.20 -16.47
N ASP A 89 -13.09 8.20 -16.01
CA ASP A 89 -12.41 8.16 -14.71
C ASP A 89 -13.44 8.24 -13.57
N LEU A 90 -14.51 9.02 -13.74
CA LEU A 90 -15.61 9.09 -12.77
C LEU A 90 -16.42 7.78 -12.71
N ASP A 91 -16.75 7.19 -13.86
CA ASP A 91 -17.42 5.89 -13.94
C ASP A 91 -16.61 4.80 -13.22
N ARG A 92 -15.29 4.81 -13.38
CA ARG A 92 -14.39 3.88 -12.69
C ARG A 92 -14.38 4.13 -11.18
N ALA A 93 -14.40 5.39 -10.74
CA ALA A 93 -14.46 5.73 -9.32
C ALA A 93 -15.76 5.22 -8.69
N GLU A 94 -16.89 5.41 -9.37
CA GLU A 94 -18.20 4.94 -8.93
C GLU A 94 -18.27 3.40 -8.86
N GLN A 95 -17.66 2.70 -9.83
CA GLN A 95 -17.53 1.24 -9.77
C GLN A 95 -16.72 0.78 -8.57
N VAL A 96 -15.62 1.47 -8.23
CA VAL A 96 -14.81 1.13 -7.05
C VAL A 96 -15.63 1.35 -5.77
N VAL A 97 -16.36 2.46 -5.66
CA VAL A 97 -17.24 2.73 -4.50
C VAL A 97 -18.32 1.65 -4.37
N THR A 98 -18.96 1.27 -5.48
CA THR A 98 -19.96 0.20 -5.50
C THR A 98 -19.38 -1.14 -5.02
N GLN A 99 -18.13 -1.44 -5.40
CA GLN A 99 -17.42 -2.62 -4.90
C GLN A 99 -17.12 -2.50 -3.41
N MET A 100 -16.76 -1.30 -2.91
CA MET A 100 -16.49 -1.07 -1.49
C MET A 100 -17.72 -1.30 -0.62
N ASP A 101 -18.91 -0.91 -1.07
CA ASP A 101 -20.17 -1.06 -0.31
C ASP A 101 -20.52 -2.53 -0.02
N SER A 102 -20.03 -3.44 -0.86
CA SER A 102 -20.24 -4.89 -0.74
C SER A 102 -18.96 -5.67 -0.41
N ALA A 103 -17.86 -4.97 -0.15
CA ALA A 103 -16.56 -5.60 0.08
C ALA A 103 -16.46 -6.26 1.46
N ALA A 104 -15.75 -7.38 1.51
CA ALA A 104 -15.28 -7.91 2.79
C ALA A 104 -14.22 -6.97 3.41
N PRO A 105 -14.06 -6.95 4.75
CA PRO A 105 -13.08 -6.07 5.42
C PRO A 105 -11.66 -6.16 4.86
N GLU A 106 -11.23 -7.35 4.45
CA GLU A 106 -9.90 -7.63 3.92
C GLU A 106 -9.67 -7.02 2.52
N GLN A 107 -10.75 -6.73 1.80
CA GLN A 107 -10.74 -6.15 0.45
C GLN A 107 -10.92 -4.63 0.49
N TRP A 108 -11.65 -4.13 1.49
CA TRP A 108 -12.03 -2.72 1.60
C TRP A 108 -10.81 -1.79 1.57
N GLY A 109 -9.74 -2.13 2.30
CA GLY A 109 -8.52 -1.32 2.34
C GLY A 109 -7.85 -1.16 0.96
N ARG A 110 -7.85 -2.23 0.14
CA ARG A 110 -7.30 -2.20 -1.22
C ARG A 110 -8.16 -1.33 -2.14
N LEU A 111 -9.48 -1.47 -2.08
CA LEU A 111 -10.41 -0.69 -2.89
C LEU A 111 -10.37 0.80 -2.51
N ASN A 112 -10.28 1.11 -1.22
CA ASN A 112 -10.07 2.46 -0.73
C ASN A 112 -8.79 3.07 -1.31
N TRP A 113 -7.67 2.35 -1.27
CA TRP A 113 -6.43 2.80 -1.91
C TRP A 113 -6.61 3.10 -3.40
N GLN A 114 -7.24 2.17 -4.13
CA GLN A 114 -7.50 2.32 -5.56
C GLN A 114 -8.37 3.55 -5.87
N LEU A 115 -9.39 3.83 -5.05
CA LEU A 115 -10.21 5.02 -5.20
C LEU A 115 -9.38 6.30 -5.03
N HIS A 116 -8.61 6.39 -3.96
CA HIS A 116 -7.77 7.57 -3.70
C HIS A 116 -6.69 7.75 -4.76
N GLU A 117 -6.09 6.67 -5.26
CA GLU A 117 -5.12 6.70 -6.35
C GLU A 117 -5.76 7.20 -7.64
N LEU A 118 -6.91 6.66 -8.03
CA LEU A 118 -7.65 7.10 -9.21
C LEU A 118 -7.94 8.61 -9.16
N LEU A 119 -8.54 9.06 -8.06
CA LEU A 119 -8.95 10.45 -7.88
C LEU A 119 -7.76 11.42 -7.75
N SER A 120 -6.64 10.98 -7.17
CA SER A 120 -5.45 11.84 -6.96
C SER A 120 -4.43 11.75 -8.09
N SER A 121 -4.57 10.79 -9.02
CA SER A 121 -3.65 10.61 -10.12
C SER A 121 -3.71 11.79 -11.08
N MET A 122 -2.54 12.41 -11.32
CA MET A 122 -2.41 13.38 -12.40
C MET A 122 -1.98 12.63 -13.64
N ARG A 123 -2.71 12.81 -14.75
CA ARG A 123 -2.21 12.35 -16.05
C ARG A 123 -0.88 13.07 -16.30
N PRO A 124 0.18 12.36 -16.74
CA PRO A 124 1.43 13.02 -17.09
C PRO A 124 1.12 14.04 -18.20
N SER A 125 1.35 15.31 -17.91
CA SER A 125 1.20 16.38 -18.90
C SER A 125 2.02 16.01 -20.14
N ALA A 126 1.41 16.06 -21.33
CA ALA A 126 2.07 15.81 -22.62
C ALA A 126 3.23 16.79 -22.91
N SER A 127 3.48 17.75 -22.01
CA SER A 127 4.50 18.79 -22.09
C SER A 127 5.57 18.67 -20.99
N ARG A 128 6.02 17.46 -20.62
CA ARG A 128 7.36 17.34 -20.03
C ARG A 128 8.38 17.46 -21.16
N PRO A 129 9.15 18.56 -21.29
CA PRO A 129 10.29 18.56 -22.18
C PRO A 129 11.20 17.44 -21.70
N THR A 130 11.42 16.43 -22.54
CA THR A 130 12.49 15.48 -22.35
C THR A 130 13.76 16.30 -22.27
N THR A 131 14.36 16.41 -21.09
CA THR A 131 15.73 16.91 -20.95
C THR A 131 16.62 15.89 -21.66
N SER A 132 16.77 16.09 -22.96
CA SER A 132 17.78 15.47 -23.79
C SER A 132 19.11 16.05 -23.32
N THR A 133 19.68 15.48 -22.27
CA THR A 133 21.13 15.59 -22.04
C THR A 133 21.83 14.83 -23.16
N ARG A 134 22.15 15.58 -24.22
CA ARG A 134 23.19 15.23 -25.19
C ARG A 134 24.55 15.44 -24.51
N ASN A 135 25.40 14.43 -24.71
CA ASN A 135 26.86 14.35 -24.55
C ASN A 135 27.46 14.62 -23.16
#